data_AF-A0A2A4JA57-F1
#
_entry.id   AF-A0A2A4JA57-F1
#
_cell.length_a   1.000
_cell.length_b   1.000
_cell.length_c   1.000
_cell.angle_alpha   90.00
_cell.angle_beta   90.00
_cell.angle_gamma   90.00
#
_symmetry.space_group_name_H-M   'P 1'
#
loop_
_entity.id
_entity.type
_entity.pdbx_description
1 polymer ?
#
loop_
_entity_poly.entity_id
_entity_poly.type
_entity_poly.pdbx_seq_one_letter_code
_entity_poly.pdbx_strand_id
1 'polypeptide(L)'
;MDLDRSGLSADEYYVTALQIFDYCGVESTGTLRVDALMDKFAPFVKTNKAEYSFLKALLDPEEDNPEINVSMLAKTLHKYSENQKSKDLDESFNLKSGAPQDSDSGISTDGSQLVEDLQCELREKAHLAHQLRSQLDFTDRQHEEALAALTAERDSLRAHLNMLREENMTLTHVRRDYEEACERLCSSDRALEDTRRELDAIKRRSKVMMEQVSTLENDKLTLQELLTKSKAECHRINEMYAARQSALLEQNEALRTEHADLSSRLQDQEEFVQQMIKEKVLLEMELKDVLNKSNQTQLRMDRSIDISYTEEQMLTALDSLNADTRFSSDTANMSTQIDVPCIDCEKRNAVVPHRSLRKFLWEPLKCLFQLFAVVCFLCAISVLYGVTRRSPTACPREPLPWRWMDAQDIMDLLLRIEYVADVPM
;
A
#
# COMPACT_ATOMS: atom_id res chain seq x y z
N MET A 1 30.62 38.34 71.75
CA MET A 1 30.72 38.12 70.29
C MET A 1 29.63 37.14 69.95
N ASP A 2 28.44 37.66 69.70
CA ASP A 2 27.24 36.93 69.30
C ASP A 2 27.17 36.91 67.77
N LEU A 3 27.70 35.85 67.16
CA LEU A 3 27.55 35.60 65.74
C LEU A 3 27.10 34.15 65.54
N ASP A 4 25.93 34.02 64.90
CA ASP A 4 25.41 32.88 64.14
C ASP A 4 24.79 31.65 64.86
N ARG A 5 23.96 31.87 65.89
CA ARG A 5 22.90 30.88 66.25
C ARG A 5 21.55 31.11 65.57
N SER A 6 21.33 32.27 64.96
CA SER A 6 20.07 32.62 64.28
C SER A 6 19.93 31.94 62.91
N GLY A 7 21.03 31.81 62.16
CA GLY A 7 21.05 31.21 60.82
C GLY A 7 20.65 29.73 60.79
N LEU A 8 21.15 28.93 61.73
CA LEU A 8 20.84 27.49 61.81
C LEU A 8 19.38 27.20 62.15
N SER A 9 18.74 28.03 62.98
CA SER A 9 17.32 27.84 63.33
C SER A 9 16.36 28.25 62.20
N ALA A 10 16.73 29.24 61.38
CA ALA A 10 15.92 29.68 60.25
C ALA A 10 15.76 28.58 59.18
N ASP A 11 16.79 27.75 59.01
CA ASP A 11 16.77 26.61 58.06
C ASP A 11 15.83 25.48 58.53
N GLU A 12 15.75 25.19 59.83
CA GLU A 12 14.85 24.16 60.37
C GLU A 12 13.37 24.52 60.17
N TYR A 13 13.00 25.80 60.39
CA TYR A 13 11.64 26.27 60.13
C TYR A 13 11.31 26.34 58.63
N TYR A 14 12.32 26.57 57.78
CA TYR A 14 12.15 26.53 56.33
C TYR A 14 11.88 25.11 55.82
N VAL A 15 12.64 24.13 56.32
CA VAL A 15 12.40 22.70 56.02
C VAL A 15 11.02 22.25 56.53
N THR A 16 10.63 22.69 57.72
CA THR A 16 9.30 22.39 58.28
C THR A 16 8.18 23.02 57.43
N ALA A 17 8.36 24.27 56.96
CA ALA A 17 7.41 24.92 56.07
C ALA A 17 7.27 24.21 54.72
N LEU A 18 8.37 23.67 54.16
CA LEU A 18 8.34 22.87 52.94
C LEU A 18 7.54 21.58 53.12
N GLN A 19 7.72 20.87 54.23
CA GLN A 19 6.96 19.65 54.55
C GLN A 19 5.46 19.95 54.71
N ILE A 20 5.11 21.10 55.28
CA ILE A 20 3.71 21.54 55.41
C ILE A 20 3.11 21.86 54.03
N PHE A 21 3.87 22.51 53.14
CA PHE A 21 3.42 22.78 51.77
C PHE A 21 3.19 21.48 50.97
N ASP A 22 4.11 20.53 51.09
CA ASP A 22 3.99 19.19 50.48
C ASP A 22 2.78 18.42 51.02
N TYR A 23 2.54 18.46 52.33
CA TYR A 23 1.35 17.89 52.96
C TYR A 23 0.04 18.55 52.49
N CYS A 24 0.08 19.85 52.19
CA CYS A 24 -1.04 20.58 51.61
C CYS A 24 -1.19 20.37 50.09
N GLY A 25 -0.27 19.66 49.44
CA GLY A 25 -0.28 19.40 48.00
C GLY A 25 0.10 20.60 47.14
N VAL A 26 0.86 21.54 47.69
CA VAL A 26 1.32 22.76 47.00
C VAL A 26 2.83 22.67 46.73
N GLU A 27 3.23 22.97 45.49
CA GLU A 27 4.64 22.99 45.09
C GLU A 27 5.43 24.04 45.89
N SER A 28 6.74 23.81 46.09
CA SER A 28 7.62 24.65 46.92
C SER A 28 7.73 26.13 46.47
N THR A 29 7.39 26.41 45.22
CA THR A 29 7.35 27.78 44.63
C THR A 29 5.94 28.38 44.60
N GLY A 30 4.93 27.63 45.02
CA GLY A 30 3.54 28.07 45.04
C GLY A 30 3.18 28.95 46.23
N THR A 31 1.93 29.40 46.25
CA THR A 31 1.32 30.12 47.37
C THR A 31 0.15 29.32 47.92
N LEU A 32 -0.12 29.46 49.22
CA LEU A 32 -1.20 28.80 49.93
C LEU A 32 -2.01 29.85 50.68
N ARG A 33 -3.34 29.78 50.61
CA ARG A 33 -4.22 30.65 51.40
C ARG A 33 -4.22 30.24 52.86
N VAL A 34 -4.22 31.21 53.76
CA VAL A 34 -4.16 30.96 55.22
C VAL A 34 -5.32 30.08 55.68
N ASP A 35 -6.56 30.31 55.24
CA ASP A 35 -7.69 29.46 55.66
C ASP A 35 -7.54 28.00 55.22
N ALA A 36 -7.07 27.76 53.99
CA ALA A 36 -6.84 26.40 53.49
C ALA A 36 -5.74 25.67 54.27
N LEU A 37 -4.71 26.40 54.71
CA LEU A 37 -3.67 25.90 55.60
C LEU A 37 -4.25 25.57 56.99
N MET A 38 -5.02 26.49 57.57
CA MET A 38 -5.57 26.34 58.91
C MET A 38 -6.61 25.19 58.97
N ASP A 39 -7.40 24.98 57.91
CA ASP A 39 -8.31 23.84 57.79
C ASP A 39 -7.60 22.48 57.81
N LYS A 40 -6.37 22.41 57.29
CA LYS A 40 -5.52 21.21 57.38
C LYS A 40 -4.96 20.99 58.78
N PHE A 41 -4.79 22.06 59.56
CA PHE A 41 -4.39 21.98 60.97
C PHE A 41 -5.56 21.71 61.90
N ALA A 42 -6.80 22.07 61.55
CA ALA A 42 -7.99 21.92 62.38
C ALA A 42 -8.19 20.51 63.00
N PRO A 43 -7.89 19.38 62.33
CA PRO A 43 -7.98 18.05 62.93
C PRO A 43 -7.01 17.81 64.09
N PHE A 44 -5.86 18.51 64.11
CA PHE A 44 -4.80 18.38 65.11
C PHE A 44 -5.00 19.30 66.34
N VAL A 45 -6.01 20.17 66.30
CA VAL A 45 -6.19 21.32 67.22
C VAL A 45 -7.16 21.03 68.37
N LYS A 46 -7.73 19.83 68.44
CA LYS A 46 -8.74 19.45 69.46
C LYS A 46 -8.27 19.63 70.92
N THR A 47 -6.98 19.80 71.17
CA THR A 47 -6.39 19.95 72.51
C THR A 47 -5.91 21.35 72.86
N ASN A 48 -5.77 22.30 71.92
CA ASN A 48 -5.30 23.66 72.25
C ASN A 48 -5.80 24.77 71.30
N LYS A 49 -7.07 25.17 71.48
CA LYS A 49 -7.74 26.22 70.67
C LYS A 49 -7.02 27.57 70.72
N ALA A 50 -6.36 27.88 71.84
CA ALA A 50 -5.63 29.14 72.02
C ALA A 50 -4.40 29.24 71.11
N GLU A 51 -3.67 28.13 70.93
CA GLU A 51 -2.49 28.08 70.06
C GLU A 51 -2.85 28.19 68.58
N TYR A 52 -3.96 27.59 68.18
CA TYR A 52 -4.48 27.70 66.81
C TYR A 52 -4.91 29.12 66.47
N SER A 53 -5.65 29.78 67.37
CA SER A 53 -6.05 31.18 67.19
C SER A 53 -4.83 32.12 67.17
N PHE A 54 -3.81 31.84 67.98
CA PHE A 54 -2.58 32.63 67.99
C PHE A 54 -1.77 32.47 66.68
N LEU A 55 -1.63 31.24 66.19
CA LEU A 55 -0.97 30.99 64.91
C LEU A 55 -1.75 31.61 63.74
N LYS A 56 -3.09 31.56 63.75
CA LYS A 56 -3.93 32.24 62.75
C LYS A 56 -3.69 33.74 62.75
N ALA A 57 -3.70 34.37 63.93
CA ALA A 57 -3.49 35.82 64.06
C ALA A 57 -2.09 36.27 63.61
N LEU A 58 -1.08 35.39 63.67
CA LEU A 58 0.25 35.68 63.16
C LEU A 58 0.36 35.54 61.63
N LEU A 59 -0.46 34.69 61.02
CA LEU A 59 -0.48 34.45 59.57
C LEU A 59 -1.43 35.40 58.83
N ASP A 60 -2.51 35.83 59.49
CA ASP A 60 -3.55 36.71 58.96
C ASP A 60 -3.91 37.80 59.98
N PRO A 61 -3.05 38.83 60.14
CA PRO A 61 -3.26 39.89 61.13
C PRO A 61 -4.35 40.89 60.76
N GLU A 62 -4.72 40.99 59.47
CA GLU A 62 -5.77 41.90 58.97
C GLU A 62 -7.10 41.17 58.67
N GLU A 63 -7.18 39.86 58.92
CA GLU A 63 -8.35 38.99 58.64
C GLU A 63 -8.79 38.97 57.16
N ASP A 64 -7.85 39.20 56.25
CA ASP A 64 -8.08 39.33 54.80
C ASP A 64 -7.72 38.04 54.02
N ASN A 65 -7.36 36.96 54.73
CA ASN A 65 -7.01 35.64 54.19
C ASN A 65 -5.95 35.71 53.05
N PRO A 66 -4.72 36.15 53.36
CA PRO A 66 -3.68 36.34 52.35
C PRO A 66 -3.16 35.02 51.78
N GLU A 67 -2.54 35.11 50.60
CA GLU A 67 -1.74 34.04 50.01
C GLU A 67 -0.30 34.11 50.52
N ILE A 68 0.14 33.07 51.24
CA ILE A 68 1.48 32.99 51.83
C ILE A 68 2.36 32.03 51.03
N ASN A 69 3.66 32.34 50.95
CA ASN A 69 4.67 31.43 50.40
C ASN A 69 5.47 30.74 51.53
N VAL A 70 6.27 29.73 51.17
CA VAL A 70 7.09 28.94 52.11
C VAL A 70 7.96 29.81 53.02
N SER A 71 8.55 30.88 52.47
CA SER A 71 9.42 31.79 53.24
C SER A 71 8.67 32.61 54.29
N MET A 72 7.42 32.99 53.99
CA MET A 72 6.54 33.70 54.92
C MET A 72 6.08 32.77 56.04
N LEU A 73 5.70 31.53 55.71
CA LEU A 73 5.32 30.53 56.71
C LEU A 73 6.48 30.20 57.66
N ALA A 74 7.69 30.00 57.13
CA ALA A 74 8.89 29.72 57.93
C ALA A 74 9.21 30.85 58.94
N LYS A 75 9.12 32.11 58.49
CA LYS A 75 9.30 33.28 59.38
C LYS A 75 8.24 33.36 60.47
N THR A 76 6.99 33.02 60.14
CA THR A 76 5.89 33.04 61.11
C THR A 76 6.00 31.91 62.14
N LEU A 77 6.41 30.71 61.73
CA LEU A 77 6.70 29.59 62.64
C LEU A 77 7.87 29.91 63.59
N HIS A 78 8.92 30.56 63.07
CA HIS A 78 10.03 31.04 63.89
C HIS A 78 9.56 32.04 64.96
N LYS A 79 8.73 33.02 64.56
CA LYS A 79 8.16 34.03 65.47
C LYS A 79 7.20 33.41 66.51
N TYR A 80 6.44 32.38 66.12
CA TYR A 80 5.58 31.62 67.03
C TYR A 80 6.41 30.88 68.09
N SER A 81 7.51 30.22 67.71
CA SER A 81 8.39 29.49 68.64
C SER A 81 9.07 30.41 69.66
N GLU A 82 9.55 31.58 69.23
CA GLU A 82 10.17 32.55 70.14
C GLU A 82 9.17 33.08 71.20
N ASN A 83 7.89 33.20 70.84
CA ASN A 83 6.83 33.63 71.77
C ASN A 83 6.36 32.53 72.73
N GLN A 84 6.59 31.24 72.43
CA GLN A 84 6.33 30.13 73.34
C GLN A 84 7.40 30.06 74.44
N LYS A 85 8.67 30.27 74.09
CA LYS A 85 9.81 30.22 75.04
C LYS A 85 9.75 31.29 76.14
N SER A 86 9.07 32.41 75.91
CA SER A 86 8.90 33.47 76.91
C SER A 86 7.77 33.19 77.92
N LYS A 87 6.89 32.22 77.65
CA LYS A 87 5.70 31.94 78.47
C LYS A 87 5.93 30.87 79.55
N ASP A 88 6.89 29.97 79.37
CA ASP A 88 7.20 28.87 80.31
C ASP A 88 7.97 29.28 81.58
N LEU A 89 8.41 30.55 81.68
CA LEU A 89 9.22 31.03 82.81
C LEU A 89 8.42 31.58 83.99
N ASP A 90 7.10 31.79 83.86
CA ASP A 90 6.28 32.51 84.86
C ASP A 90 5.32 31.64 85.71
N GLU A 91 5.19 30.32 85.46
CA GLU A 91 4.13 29.50 86.08
C GLU A 91 4.58 28.48 87.16
N SER A 92 5.85 28.42 87.54
CA SER A 92 6.34 27.36 88.46
C SER A 92 6.92 27.87 89.78
N PHE A 93 6.13 28.51 90.65
CA PHE A 93 6.40 28.54 92.11
C PHE A 93 5.13 28.88 92.90
N ASN A 94 4.44 27.87 93.46
CA ASN A 94 3.64 27.99 94.69
C ASN A 94 3.16 26.60 95.19
N LEU A 95 3.89 26.01 96.14
CA LEU A 95 3.40 24.89 96.96
C LEU A 95 3.44 25.29 98.44
N LYS A 96 2.25 25.52 99.01
CA LYS A 96 2.02 25.83 100.43
C LYS A 96 1.97 24.50 101.21
N SER A 97 2.96 24.27 102.09
CA SER A 97 2.95 23.14 103.04
C SER A 97 2.18 23.53 104.30
N GLY A 98 1.17 22.76 104.68
CA GLY A 98 0.49 22.84 105.99
C GLY A 98 0.74 21.55 106.77
N ALA A 99 1.30 21.66 107.97
CA ALA A 99 1.49 20.54 108.91
C ALA A 99 0.32 20.48 109.91
N PRO A 100 -0.15 19.29 110.36
CA PRO A 100 -1.12 19.18 111.45
C PRO A 100 -0.42 19.18 112.82
N GLN A 101 -1.11 19.76 113.81
CA GLN A 101 -0.71 19.77 115.22
C GLN A 101 -1.10 18.44 115.91
N ASP A 102 -0.14 17.83 116.60
CA ASP A 102 -0.34 16.74 117.55
C ASP A 102 -1.15 17.22 118.77
N SER A 103 -2.21 16.50 119.12
CA SER A 103 -2.95 16.65 120.38
C SER A 103 -2.66 15.44 121.26
N ASP A 104 -2.04 15.72 122.41
CA ASP A 104 -1.56 14.77 123.42
C ASP A 104 -2.73 14.22 124.27
N SER A 105 -2.74 12.91 124.46
CA SER A 105 -3.81 12.12 125.06
C SER A 105 -3.77 12.09 126.60
N GLY A 106 -4.89 12.42 127.24
CA GLY A 106 -5.15 12.18 128.67
C GLY A 106 -5.78 10.80 128.92
N ILE A 107 -5.15 10.02 129.80
CA ILE A 107 -5.44 8.63 130.11
C ILE A 107 -6.68 8.54 131.02
N SER A 108 -7.75 7.90 130.54
CA SER A 108 -8.92 7.45 131.31
C SER A 108 -9.02 5.93 131.17
N THR A 109 -9.66 5.28 132.15
CA THR A 109 -9.91 3.83 132.32
C THR A 109 -10.76 3.17 131.22
N ASP A 110 -10.66 3.67 129.99
CA ASP A 110 -11.24 3.17 128.74
C ASP A 110 -10.21 2.44 127.86
N GLY A 111 -8.97 2.25 128.33
CA GLY A 111 -7.86 1.71 127.53
C GLY A 111 -8.12 0.31 126.96
N SER A 112 -8.84 -0.56 127.67
CA SER A 112 -9.21 -1.88 127.14
C SER A 112 -10.31 -1.79 126.07
N GLN A 113 -11.31 -0.93 126.27
CA GLN A 113 -12.37 -0.68 125.29
C GLN A 113 -11.81 -0.04 124.02
N LEU A 114 -10.92 0.95 124.18
CA LEU A 114 -10.21 1.59 123.07
C LEU A 114 -9.35 0.60 122.29
N VAL A 115 -8.66 -0.33 122.97
CA VAL A 115 -7.89 -1.38 122.30
C VAL A 115 -8.80 -2.35 121.55
N GLU A 116 -9.96 -2.72 122.10
CA GLU A 116 -10.95 -3.56 121.41
C GLU A 116 -11.56 -2.83 120.20
N ASP A 117 -11.91 -1.55 120.34
CA ASP A 117 -12.43 -0.71 119.26
C ASP A 117 -11.39 -0.56 118.14
N LEU A 118 -10.13 -0.28 118.48
CA LEU A 118 -9.03 -0.21 117.52
C LEU A 118 -8.75 -1.56 116.84
N GLN A 119 -8.91 -2.68 117.55
CA GLN A 119 -8.78 -4.02 116.95
C GLN A 119 -9.96 -4.35 116.02
N CYS A 120 -11.17 -3.94 116.37
CA CYS A 120 -12.35 -4.05 115.50
C CYS A 120 -12.15 -3.19 114.24
N GLU A 121 -11.75 -1.93 114.39
CA GLU A 121 -11.47 -1.02 113.28
C GLU A 121 -10.33 -1.54 112.39
N LEU A 122 -9.26 -2.10 112.98
CA LEU A 122 -8.17 -2.72 112.22
C LEU A 122 -8.67 -3.93 111.41
N ARG A 123 -9.54 -4.77 111.97
CA ARG A 123 -10.14 -5.92 111.26
C ARG A 123 -11.04 -5.45 110.12
N GLU A 124 -11.87 -4.43 110.35
CA GLU A 124 -12.74 -3.85 109.31
C GLU A 124 -11.92 -3.21 108.19
N LYS A 125 -10.88 -2.43 108.52
CA LYS A 125 -9.98 -1.83 107.53
C LYS A 125 -9.18 -2.89 106.76
N ALA A 126 -8.73 -3.96 107.42
CA ALA A 126 -8.08 -5.08 106.74
C ALA A 126 -9.05 -5.79 105.78
N HIS A 127 -10.31 -5.97 106.16
CA HIS A 127 -11.34 -6.54 105.30
C HIS A 127 -11.65 -5.63 104.10
N LEU A 128 -11.82 -4.33 104.32
CA LEU A 128 -12.02 -3.35 103.25
C LEU A 128 -10.82 -3.28 102.31
N ALA A 129 -9.59 -3.28 102.83
CA ALA A 129 -8.39 -3.29 102.00
C ALA A 129 -8.29 -4.56 101.15
N HIS A 130 -8.69 -5.72 101.69
CA HIS A 130 -8.75 -6.96 100.92
C HIS A 130 -9.83 -6.89 99.83
N GLN A 131 -11.02 -6.36 100.14
CA GLN A 131 -12.10 -6.18 99.17
C GLN A 131 -11.69 -5.22 98.04
N LEU A 132 -11.10 -4.08 98.37
CA LEU A 132 -10.60 -3.12 97.37
C LEU A 132 -9.50 -3.71 96.48
N ARG A 133 -8.59 -4.51 97.04
CA ARG A 133 -7.58 -5.26 96.24
C ARG A 133 -8.25 -6.25 95.30
N SER A 134 -9.24 -7.01 95.77
CA SER A 134 -9.95 -7.96 94.92
C SER A 134 -10.75 -7.27 93.80
N GLN A 135 -11.30 -6.08 94.06
CA GLN A 135 -11.97 -5.27 93.04
C GLN A 135 -10.98 -4.71 92.03
N LEU A 136 -9.81 -4.24 92.48
CA LEU A 136 -8.74 -3.77 91.62
C LEU A 136 -8.24 -4.90 90.69
N ASP A 137 -7.96 -6.08 91.26
CA ASP A 137 -7.54 -7.25 90.48
C ASP A 137 -8.59 -7.66 89.43
N PHE A 138 -9.88 -7.50 89.76
CA PHE A 138 -10.97 -7.78 88.83
C PHE A 138 -11.02 -6.74 87.70
N THR A 139 -10.93 -5.45 88.01
CA THR A 139 -10.92 -4.38 87.00
C THR A 139 -9.69 -4.46 86.11
N ASP A 140 -8.52 -4.79 86.67
CA ASP A 140 -7.28 -4.94 85.91
C ASP A 140 -7.40 -6.07 84.90
N ARG A 141 -7.94 -7.24 85.30
CA ARG A 141 -8.22 -8.33 84.36
C ARG A 141 -9.21 -7.93 83.26
N GLN A 142 -10.28 -7.21 83.59
CA GLN A 142 -11.22 -6.73 82.58
C GLN A 142 -10.57 -5.75 81.60
N HIS A 143 -9.70 -4.87 82.08
CA HIS A 143 -8.95 -3.94 81.24
C HIS A 143 -7.93 -4.68 80.36
N GLU A 144 -7.23 -5.68 80.88
CA GLU A 144 -6.33 -6.54 80.11
C GLU A 144 -7.07 -7.30 78.99
N GLU A 145 -8.23 -7.88 79.29
CA GLU A 145 -9.09 -8.55 78.31
C GLU A 145 -9.58 -7.58 77.22
N ALA A 146 -10.03 -6.39 77.61
CA ALA A 146 -10.45 -5.35 76.67
C ALA A 146 -9.29 -4.87 75.78
N LEU A 147 -8.10 -4.67 76.36
CA LEU A 147 -6.89 -4.30 75.61
C LEU A 147 -6.47 -5.41 74.64
N ALA A 148 -6.56 -6.68 75.05
CA ALA A 148 -6.27 -7.82 74.18
C ALA A 148 -7.25 -7.87 72.98
N ALA A 149 -8.55 -7.67 73.23
CA ALA A 149 -9.57 -7.62 72.17
C ALA A 149 -9.33 -6.46 71.19
N LEU A 150 -9.10 -5.25 71.68
CA LEU A 150 -8.81 -4.08 70.83
C LEU A 150 -7.50 -4.25 70.05
N THR A 151 -6.49 -4.90 70.64
CA THR A 151 -5.23 -5.20 69.96
C THR A 151 -5.46 -6.19 68.82
N ALA A 152 -6.25 -7.23 69.03
CA ALA A 152 -6.61 -8.19 67.98
C ALA A 152 -7.42 -7.54 66.85
N GLU A 153 -8.38 -6.66 67.17
CA GLU A 153 -9.14 -5.90 66.18
C GLU A 153 -8.23 -4.97 65.35
N ARG A 154 -7.33 -4.24 66.02
CA ARG A 154 -6.33 -3.40 65.34
C ARG A 154 -5.48 -4.20 64.37
N ASP A 155 -5.01 -5.37 64.77
CA ASP A 155 -4.15 -6.20 63.93
C ASP A 155 -4.91 -6.82 62.75
N SER A 156 -6.17 -7.21 62.97
CA SER A 156 -7.08 -7.61 61.89
C SER A 156 -7.30 -6.48 60.88
N LEU A 157 -7.60 -5.26 61.35
CA LEU A 157 -7.78 -4.10 60.48
C LEU A 157 -6.50 -3.74 59.70
N ARG A 158 -5.33 -3.88 60.33
CA ARG A 158 -4.04 -3.71 59.63
C ARG A 158 -3.83 -4.75 58.54
N ALA A 159 -4.19 -6.01 58.78
CA ALA A 159 -4.12 -7.06 57.77
C ALA A 159 -5.04 -6.76 56.57
N HIS A 160 -6.30 -6.37 56.84
CA HIS A 160 -7.24 -5.95 55.79
C HIS A 160 -6.74 -4.76 54.98
N LEU A 161 -6.17 -3.76 55.65
CA LEU A 161 -5.63 -2.58 54.98
C LEU A 161 -4.42 -2.92 54.10
N ASN A 162 -3.59 -3.88 54.49
CA ASN A 162 -2.51 -4.38 53.63
C ASN A 162 -3.03 -5.13 52.41
N MET A 163 -4.07 -5.97 52.57
CA MET A 163 -4.70 -6.65 51.42
C MET A 163 -5.29 -5.65 50.43
N LEU A 164 -6.01 -4.62 50.92
CA LEU A 164 -6.57 -3.58 50.05
C LEU A 164 -5.48 -2.78 49.32
N ARG A 165 -4.32 -2.54 49.96
CA ARG A 165 -3.17 -1.90 49.29
C ARG A 165 -2.61 -2.77 48.17
N GLU A 166 -2.49 -4.08 48.40
CA GLU A 166 -2.01 -5.03 47.39
C GLU A 166 -3.00 -5.12 46.21
N GLU A 167 -4.29 -5.27 46.49
CA GLU A 167 -5.35 -5.27 45.48
C GLU A 167 -5.32 -3.97 44.65
N ASN A 168 -5.14 -2.80 45.29
CA ASN A 168 -5.05 -1.53 44.58
C ASN A 168 -3.85 -1.48 43.62
N MET A 169 -2.70 -2.01 44.03
CA MET A 169 -1.53 -2.15 43.15
C MET A 169 -1.85 -3.07 41.97
N THR A 170 -2.49 -4.23 42.21
CA THR A 170 -2.86 -5.15 41.12
C THR A 170 -3.86 -4.50 40.14
N LEU A 171 -4.85 -3.76 40.64
CA LEU A 171 -5.81 -3.02 39.80
C LEU A 171 -5.11 -1.96 38.94
N THR A 172 -4.07 -1.33 39.46
CA THR A 172 -3.28 -0.35 38.70
C THR A 172 -2.53 -1.02 37.55
N HIS A 173 -2.00 -2.23 37.75
CA HIS A 173 -1.40 -3.02 36.67
C HIS A 173 -2.44 -3.45 35.63
N VAL A 174 -3.58 -3.98 36.06
CA VAL A 174 -4.66 -4.40 35.16
C VAL A 174 -5.19 -3.22 34.33
N ARG A 175 -5.31 -2.03 34.90
CA ARG A 175 -5.70 -0.82 34.16
C ARG A 175 -4.70 -0.49 33.05
N ARG A 176 -3.40 -0.56 33.34
CA ARG A 176 -2.35 -0.34 32.34
C ARG A 176 -2.41 -1.39 31.22
N ASP A 177 -2.54 -2.66 31.57
CA ASP A 177 -2.63 -3.74 30.58
C ASP A 177 -3.86 -3.58 29.67
N TYR A 178 -4.97 -3.08 30.24
CA TYR A 178 -6.18 -2.75 29.49
C TYR A 178 -5.98 -1.56 28.55
N GLU A 179 -5.29 -0.51 28.99
CA GLU A 179 -4.93 0.64 28.14
C GLU A 179 -4.02 0.20 26.97
N GLU A 180 -2.99 -0.60 27.23
CA GLU A 180 -2.11 -1.18 26.20
C GLU A 180 -2.87 -2.09 25.23
N ALA A 181 -3.85 -2.86 25.72
CA ALA A 181 -4.72 -3.66 24.86
C ALA A 181 -5.61 -2.78 23.97
N CYS A 182 -6.17 -1.69 24.51
CA CYS A 182 -6.94 -0.72 23.76
C CYS A 182 -6.11 -0.05 22.66
N GLU A 183 -4.88 0.38 22.96
CA GLU A 183 -3.97 0.97 21.97
C GLU A 183 -3.63 0.00 20.84
N ARG A 184 -3.33 -1.26 21.18
CA ARG A 184 -3.09 -2.31 20.19
C ARG A 184 -4.33 -2.54 19.33
N LEU A 185 -5.52 -2.59 19.91
CA LEU A 185 -6.77 -2.73 19.17
C LEU A 185 -6.99 -1.56 18.21
N CYS A 186 -6.80 -0.32 18.67
CA CYS A 186 -6.91 0.86 17.80
C CYS A 186 -5.89 0.83 16.65
N SER A 187 -4.67 0.37 16.90
CA SER A 187 -3.66 0.21 15.84
C SER A 187 -4.07 -0.86 14.82
N SER A 188 -4.65 -1.96 15.29
CA SER A 188 -5.17 -3.04 14.45
C SER A 188 -6.35 -2.56 13.60
N ASP A 189 -7.27 -1.78 14.17
CA ASP A 189 -8.41 -1.22 13.44
C ASP A 189 -7.96 -0.30 12.30
N ARG A 190 -6.96 0.56 12.53
CA ARG A 190 -6.37 1.39 11.46
C ARG A 190 -5.75 0.54 10.36
N ALA A 191 -5.00 -0.51 10.70
CA ALA A 191 -4.43 -1.43 9.72
C ALA A 191 -5.52 -2.17 8.91
N LEU A 192 -6.63 -2.54 9.57
CA LEU A 192 -7.80 -3.13 8.90
C LEU A 192 -8.47 -2.14 7.95
N GLU A 193 -8.56 -0.86 8.30
CA GLU A 193 -9.05 0.17 7.38
C GLU A 193 -8.15 0.33 6.14
N ASP A 194 -6.83 0.34 6.32
CA ASP A 194 -5.89 0.47 5.21
C ASP A 194 -5.97 -0.73 4.26
N THR A 195 -6.00 -1.95 4.79
CA THR A 195 -6.19 -3.16 3.97
C THR A 195 -7.53 -3.17 3.23
N ARG A 196 -8.62 -2.63 3.83
CA ARG A 196 -9.90 -2.44 3.13
C ARG A 196 -9.79 -1.44 1.98
N ARG A 197 -9.12 -0.31 2.18
CA ARG A 197 -8.88 0.70 1.12
C ARG A 197 -8.06 0.10 -0.03
N GLU A 198 -7.04 -0.69 0.28
CA GLU A 198 -6.23 -1.41 -0.71
C GLU A 198 -7.06 -2.42 -1.50
N LEU A 199 -7.88 -3.22 -0.81
CA LEU A 199 -8.80 -4.16 -1.45
C LEU A 199 -9.75 -3.47 -2.41
N ASP A 200 -10.32 -2.32 -2.03
CA ASP A 200 -11.21 -1.56 -2.91
C ASP A 200 -10.47 -0.95 -4.10
N ALA A 201 -9.21 -0.56 -3.94
CA ALA A 201 -8.36 -0.13 -5.05
C ALA A 201 -8.02 -1.28 -6.01
N ILE A 202 -7.75 -2.48 -5.47
CA ILE A 202 -7.53 -3.70 -6.27
C ILE A 202 -8.80 -4.09 -7.03
N LYS A 203 -9.97 -4.07 -6.38
CA LYS A 203 -11.26 -4.35 -7.05
C LYS A 203 -11.52 -3.40 -8.21
N ARG A 204 -11.28 -2.11 -8.02
CA ARG A 204 -11.40 -1.11 -9.09
C ARG A 204 -10.46 -1.39 -10.26
N ARG A 205 -9.18 -1.68 -9.98
CA ARG A 205 -8.20 -2.06 -11.01
C ARG A 205 -8.59 -3.36 -11.73
N SER A 206 -9.05 -4.37 -10.99
CA SER A 206 -9.51 -5.64 -11.56
C SER A 206 -10.69 -5.44 -12.51
N LYS A 207 -11.63 -4.55 -12.18
CA LYS A 207 -12.76 -4.23 -13.05
C LYS A 207 -12.29 -3.60 -14.37
N VAL A 208 -11.37 -2.63 -14.32
CA VAL A 208 -10.79 -2.00 -15.52
C VAL A 208 -10.06 -3.03 -16.38
N MET A 209 -9.27 -3.94 -15.77
CA MET A 209 -8.60 -5.01 -16.50
C MET A 209 -9.60 -5.96 -17.18
N MET A 210 -10.71 -6.29 -16.52
CA MET A 210 -11.76 -7.13 -17.09
C MET A 210 -12.46 -6.45 -18.28
N GLU A 211 -12.73 -5.15 -18.18
CA GLU A 211 -13.24 -4.35 -19.31
C GLU A 211 -12.25 -4.34 -20.48
N GLN A 212 -10.95 -4.17 -20.22
CA GLN A 212 -9.90 -4.24 -21.24
C GLN A 212 -9.84 -5.61 -21.93
N VAL A 213 -9.92 -6.71 -21.17
CA VAL A 213 -9.96 -8.07 -21.73
C VAL A 213 -11.19 -8.22 -22.64
N SER A 214 -12.37 -7.77 -22.19
CA SER A 214 -13.58 -7.81 -23.01
C SER A 214 -13.44 -7.01 -24.30
N THR A 215 -12.80 -5.83 -24.27
CA THR A 215 -12.52 -5.05 -25.49
C THR A 215 -11.59 -5.79 -26.44
N LEU A 216 -10.52 -6.41 -25.93
CA LEU A 216 -9.58 -7.19 -26.75
C LEU A 216 -10.23 -8.45 -27.35
N GLU A 217 -11.15 -9.09 -26.63
CA GLU A 217 -11.93 -10.22 -27.14
C GLU A 217 -12.83 -9.80 -28.31
N ASN A 218 -13.49 -8.64 -28.20
CA ASN A 218 -14.30 -8.08 -29.29
C ASN A 218 -13.44 -7.70 -30.51
N ASP A 219 -12.28 -7.08 -30.31
CA ASP A 219 -11.35 -6.73 -31.38
C ASP A 219 -10.82 -7.99 -32.08
N LYS A 220 -10.49 -9.03 -31.30
CA LYS A 220 -10.09 -10.34 -31.84
C LYS A 220 -11.17 -10.92 -32.74
N LEU A 221 -12.43 -10.92 -32.31
CA LEU A 221 -13.55 -11.41 -33.12
C LEU A 221 -13.70 -10.61 -34.42
N THR A 222 -13.61 -9.28 -34.32
CA THR A 222 -13.67 -8.38 -35.48
C THR A 222 -12.54 -8.67 -36.48
N LEU A 223 -11.31 -8.85 -36.00
CA LEU A 223 -10.16 -9.19 -36.84
C LEU A 223 -10.28 -10.58 -37.46
N GLN A 224 -10.81 -11.56 -36.73
CA GLN A 224 -11.11 -12.88 -37.28
C GLN A 224 -12.13 -12.79 -38.41
N GLU A 225 -13.21 -12.01 -38.25
CA GLU A 225 -14.19 -11.80 -39.31
C GLU A 225 -13.56 -11.15 -40.55
N LEU A 226 -12.77 -10.09 -40.37
CA LEU A 226 -12.05 -9.43 -41.48
C LEU A 226 -11.08 -10.39 -42.19
N LEU A 227 -10.38 -11.23 -41.44
CA LEU A 227 -9.49 -12.24 -42.01
C LEU A 227 -10.26 -13.26 -42.84
N THR A 228 -11.41 -13.74 -42.37
CA THR A 228 -12.24 -14.69 -43.14
C THR A 228 -12.76 -14.07 -44.43
N LYS A 229 -13.23 -12.82 -44.38
CA LYS A 229 -13.65 -12.05 -45.57
C LYS A 229 -12.49 -11.88 -46.56
N SER A 230 -11.31 -11.50 -46.07
CA SER A 230 -10.12 -11.34 -46.91
C SER A 230 -9.68 -12.65 -47.57
N LYS A 231 -9.73 -13.78 -46.84
CA LYS A 231 -9.46 -15.11 -47.41
C LYS A 231 -10.46 -15.48 -48.50
N ALA A 232 -11.75 -15.26 -48.26
CA ALA A 232 -12.79 -15.54 -49.24
C ALA A 232 -12.60 -14.71 -50.53
N GLU A 233 -12.26 -13.43 -50.39
CA GLU A 233 -11.98 -12.56 -51.53
C GLU A 233 -10.73 -13.01 -52.31
N CYS A 234 -9.69 -13.44 -51.61
CA CYS A 234 -8.49 -14.00 -52.25
C CYS A 234 -8.82 -15.27 -53.03
N HIS A 235 -9.62 -16.18 -52.47
CA HIS A 235 -10.10 -17.36 -53.19
C HIS A 235 -10.93 -16.99 -54.42
N ARG A 236 -11.86 -16.04 -54.30
CA ARG A 236 -12.66 -15.54 -55.42
C ARG A 236 -11.80 -14.97 -56.54
N ILE A 237 -10.80 -14.16 -56.21
CA ILE A 237 -9.85 -13.60 -57.18
C ILE A 237 -9.05 -14.71 -57.88
N ASN A 238 -8.55 -15.69 -57.12
CA ASN A 238 -7.83 -16.82 -57.69
C ASN A 238 -8.71 -17.64 -58.65
N GLU A 239 -9.97 -17.89 -58.29
CA GLU A 239 -10.94 -18.55 -59.17
C GLU A 239 -11.18 -17.76 -60.45
N MET A 240 -11.33 -16.43 -60.38
CA MET A 240 -11.45 -15.59 -61.58
C MET A 240 -10.21 -15.66 -62.47
N TYR A 241 -9.00 -15.64 -61.88
CA TYR A 241 -7.77 -15.78 -62.65
C TYR A 241 -7.65 -17.15 -63.31
N ALA A 242 -8.00 -18.23 -62.60
CA ALA A 242 -8.01 -19.58 -63.15
C ALA A 242 -9.02 -19.70 -64.30
N ALA A 243 -10.24 -19.18 -64.13
CA ALA A 243 -11.26 -19.16 -65.18
C ALA A 243 -10.81 -18.36 -66.41
N ARG A 244 -10.22 -17.18 -66.20
CA ARG A 244 -9.68 -16.35 -67.29
C ARG A 244 -8.53 -17.06 -68.02
N GLN A 245 -7.64 -17.73 -67.30
CA GLN A 245 -6.55 -18.49 -67.89
C GLN A 245 -7.09 -19.65 -68.74
N SER A 246 -8.09 -20.39 -68.25
CA SER A 246 -8.75 -21.46 -69.01
C SER A 246 -9.41 -20.93 -70.29
N ALA A 247 -10.15 -19.82 -70.20
CA ALA A 247 -10.80 -19.22 -71.37
C ALA A 247 -9.79 -18.72 -72.42
N LEU A 248 -8.66 -18.15 -71.99
CA LEU A 248 -7.60 -17.73 -72.90
C LEU A 248 -6.91 -18.91 -73.59
N LEU A 249 -6.73 -20.04 -72.89
CA LEU A 249 -6.19 -21.26 -73.48
C LEU A 249 -7.15 -21.84 -74.53
N GLU A 250 -8.44 -21.92 -74.22
CA GLU A 250 -9.47 -22.39 -75.16
C GLU A 250 -9.54 -21.50 -76.41
N GLN A 251 -9.51 -20.17 -76.24
CA GLN A 251 -9.46 -19.24 -77.37
C GLN A 251 -8.18 -19.40 -78.21
N ASN A 252 -7.03 -19.65 -77.57
CA ASN A 252 -5.78 -19.87 -78.29
C ASN A 252 -5.80 -21.18 -79.09
N GLU A 253 -6.39 -22.24 -78.53
CA GLU A 253 -6.59 -23.51 -79.23
C GLU A 253 -7.56 -23.32 -80.41
N ALA A 254 -8.67 -22.62 -80.23
CA ALA A 254 -9.60 -22.29 -81.31
C ALA A 254 -8.90 -21.54 -82.46
N LEU A 255 -8.15 -20.48 -82.14
CA LEU A 255 -7.38 -19.73 -83.15
C LEU A 255 -6.33 -20.60 -83.86
N ARG A 256 -5.67 -21.52 -83.16
CA ARG A 256 -4.75 -22.48 -83.79
C ARG A 256 -5.46 -23.41 -84.76
N THR A 257 -6.65 -23.91 -84.39
CA THR A 257 -7.45 -24.76 -85.28
C THR A 257 -7.94 -24.01 -86.51
N GLU A 258 -8.42 -22.77 -86.36
CA GLU A 258 -8.82 -21.91 -87.49
C GLU A 258 -7.62 -21.57 -88.40
N HIS A 259 -6.46 -21.25 -87.81
CA HIS A 259 -5.25 -21.00 -88.59
C HIS A 259 -4.83 -22.24 -89.39
N ALA A 260 -4.92 -23.45 -88.80
CA ALA A 260 -4.62 -24.69 -89.49
C ALA A 260 -5.59 -24.95 -90.65
N ASP A 261 -6.89 -24.72 -90.45
CA ASP A 261 -7.91 -24.82 -91.51
C ASP A 261 -7.63 -23.84 -92.67
N LEU A 262 -7.43 -22.56 -92.36
CA LEU A 262 -7.10 -21.55 -93.36
C LEU A 262 -5.80 -21.86 -94.11
N SER A 263 -4.79 -22.36 -93.41
CA SER A 263 -3.52 -22.77 -94.04
C SER A 263 -3.73 -23.94 -95.01
N SER A 264 -4.54 -24.93 -94.65
CA SER A 264 -4.86 -26.05 -95.54
C SER A 264 -5.62 -25.60 -96.79
N ARG A 265 -6.61 -24.71 -96.63
CA ARG A 265 -7.38 -24.15 -97.75
C ARG A 265 -6.51 -23.30 -98.68
N LEU A 266 -5.55 -22.57 -98.12
CA LEU A 266 -4.59 -21.79 -98.90
C LEU A 266 -3.66 -22.72 -99.70
N GLN A 267 -3.20 -23.81 -99.10
CA GLN A 267 -2.42 -24.83 -99.81
C GLN A 267 -3.23 -25.46 -100.97
N ASP A 268 -4.49 -25.83 -100.74
CA ASP A 268 -5.38 -26.34 -101.80
C ASP A 268 -5.54 -25.34 -102.96
N GLN A 269 -5.66 -24.04 -102.64
CA GLN A 269 -5.72 -22.98 -103.64
C GLN A 269 -4.40 -22.82 -104.40
N GLU A 270 -3.25 -22.88 -103.72
CA GLU A 270 -1.94 -22.85 -104.36
C GLU A 270 -1.76 -24.04 -105.31
N GLU A 271 -2.17 -25.24 -104.91
CA GLU A 271 -2.15 -26.44 -105.75
C GLU A 271 -3.05 -26.27 -106.99
N PHE A 272 -4.26 -25.73 -106.82
CA PHE A 272 -5.17 -25.42 -107.93
C PHE A 272 -4.58 -24.37 -108.90
N VAL A 273 -4.00 -23.28 -108.37
CA VAL A 273 -3.35 -22.25 -109.18
C VAL A 273 -2.15 -22.81 -109.92
N GLN A 274 -1.32 -23.62 -109.28
CA GLN A 274 -0.20 -24.31 -109.95
C GLN A 274 -0.70 -25.22 -111.08
N GLN A 275 -1.82 -25.92 -110.88
CA GLN A 275 -2.44 -26.72 -111.93
C GLN A 275 -2.93 -25.85 -113.11
N MET A 276 -3.62 -24.74 -112.84
CA MET A 276 -4.00 -23.78 -113.88
C MET A 276 -2.79 -23.22 -114.64
N ILE A 277 -1.69 -22.92 -113.95
CA ILE A 277 -0.46 -22.44 -114.59
C ILE A 277 0.09 -23.52 -115.54
N LYS A 278 0.13 -24.79 -115.12
CA LYS A 278 0.56 -25.92 -115.97
C LYS A 278 -0.32 -26.04 -117.22
N GLU A 279 -1.64 -26.00 -117.05
CA GLU A 279 -2.60 -26.06 -118.17
C GLU A 279 -2.45 -24.86 -119.11
N LYS A 280 -2.29 -23.66 -118.56
CA LYS A 280 -2.03 -22.43 -119.32
C LYS A 280 -0.74 -22.55 -120.14
N VAL A 281 0.35 -23.08 -119.57
CA VAL A 281 1.60 -23.32 -120.29
C VAL A 281 1.41 -24.34 -121.42
N LEU A 282 0.66 -25.43 -121.18
CA LEU A 282 0.34 -26.42 -122.21
C LEU A 282 -0.46 -25.79 -123.36
N LEU A 283 -1.50 -25.02 -123.05
CA LEU A 283 -2.32 -24.31 -124.04
C LEU A 283 -1.52 -23.25 -124.80
N GLU A 284 -0.63 -22.52 -124.14
CA GLU A 284 0.30 -21.58 -124.81
C GLU A 284 1.23 -22.31 -125.77
N MET A 285 1.70 -23.51 -125.40
CA MET A 285 2.53 -24.35 -126.26
C MET A 285 1.74 -24.86 -127.48
N GLU A 286 0.51 -25.33 -127.28
CA GLU A 286 -0.41 -25.72 -128.37
C GLU A 286 -0.75 -24.54 -129.29
N LEU A 287 -1.06 -23.37 -128.73
CA LEU A 287 -1.32 -22.15 -129.49
C LEU A 287 -0.09 -21.74 -130.31
N LYS A 288 1.11 -21.81 -129.71
CA LYS A 288 2.37 -21.52 -130.40
C LYS A 288 2.64 -22.52 -131.52
N ASP A 289 2.32 -23.79 -131.33
CA ASP A 289 2.40 -24.81 -132.38
C ASP A 289 1.40 -24.58 -133.51
N VAL A 290 0.16 -24.19 -133.19
CA VAL A 290 -0.85 -23.81 -134.19
C VAL A 290 -0.43 -22.56 -134.94
N LEU A 291 0.12 -21.54 -134.27
CA LEU A 291 0.65 -20.33 -134.90
C LEU A 291 1.85 -20.65 -135.80
N ASN A 292 2.77 -21.52 -135.38
CA ASN A 292 3.89 -21.97 -136.20
C ASN A 292 3.42 -22.73 -137.44
N LYS A 293 2.42 -23.61 -137.31
CA LYS A 293 1.77 -24.30 -138.44
C LYS A 293 1.05 -23.30 -139.35
N SER A 294 0.35 -22.32 -138.78
CA SER A 294 -0.32 -21.23 -139.49
C SER A 294 0.68 -20.40 -140.30
N ASN A 295 1.79 -19.97 -139.70
CA ASN A 295 2.86 -19.23 -140.36
C ASN A 295 3.55 -20.04 -141.47
N GLN A 296 3.66 -21.37 -141.33
CA GLN A 296 4.11 -22.25 -142.42
C GLN A 296 3.10 -22.34 -143.57
N THR A 297 1.79 -22.23 -143.30
CA THR A 297 0.74 -22.12 -144.32
C THR A 297 0.54 -20.69 -144.87
N GLN A 298 1.01 -19.65 -144.18
CA GLN A 298 0.83 -18.24 -144.54
C GLN A 298 1.89 -17.65 -145.48
N LEU A 299 2.73 -18.47 -146.14
CA LEU A 299 3.42 -18.03 -147.36
C LEU A 299 2.47 -17.78 -148.56
N ARG A 300 1.16 -17.99 -148.36
CA ARG A 300 0.09 -17.46 -149.21
C ARG A 300 -1.10 -17.05 -148.35
N MET A 301 -1.17 -15.77 -147.97
CA MET A 301 -2.34 -14.91 -148.18
C MET A 301 -2.11 -13.58 -147.47
N ASP A 302 -1.95 -12.57 -148.31
CA ASP A 302 -1.97 -11.14 -148.06
C ASP A 302 -3.39 -10.71 -147.64
N ARG A 303 -3.54 -10.10 -146.45
CA ARG A 303 -4.64 -9.17 -146.07
C ARG A 303 -4.53 -8.71 -144.60
N SER A 304 -4.03 -7.49 -144.45
CA SER A 304 -4.58 -6.42 -143.62
C SER A 304 -5.69 -6.79 -142.62
N ILE A 305 -5.40 -6.73 -141.32
CA ILE A 305 -6.28 -6.08 -140.34
C ILE A 305 -5.38 -5.31 -139.37
N ASP A 306 -5.48 -3.99 -139.48
CA ASP A 306 -4.96 -2.98 -138.57
C ASP A 306 -5.89 -2.95 -137.35
N ILE A 307 -5.39 -3.33 -136.16
CA ILE A 307 -6.11 -3.15 -134.89
C ILE A 307 -5.19 -2.34 -133.97
N SER A 308 -5.29 -1.03 -134.12
CA SER A 308 -4.85 -0.05 -133.14
C SER A 308 -5.77 -0.11 -131.91
N TYR A 309 -5.44 -0.98 -130.95
CA TYR A 309 -5.86 -0.74 -129.56
C TYR A 309 -4.96 0.38 -129.02
N THR A 310 -5.53 1.57 -128.87
CA THR A 310 -4.86 2.69 -128.21
C THR A 310 -4.67 2.34 -126.73
N GLU A 311 -3.44 2.55 -126.27
CA GLU A 311 -2.92 2.31 -124.91
C GLU A 311 -3.83 2.86 -123.79
N GLU A 312 -4.67 3.86 -124.11
CA GLU A 312 -5.65 4.48 -123.22
C GLU A 312 -6.75 3.52 -122.73
N GLN A 313 -7.13 2.49 -123.50
CA GLN A 313 -8.16 1.52 -123.07
C GLN A 313 -7.62 0.44 -122.11
N MET A 314 -6.33 0.15 -122.13
CA MET A 314 -5.69 -0.74 -121.14
C MET A 314 -5.48 -0.03 -119.80
N LEU A 315 -5.15 1.25 -119.83
CA LEU A 315 -4.94 2.06 -118.61
C LEU A 315 -6.25 2.24 -117.82
N THR A 316 -7.40 2.35 -118.48
CA THR A 316 -8.71 2.42 -117.80
C THR A 316 -9.16 1.07 -117.20
N ALA A 317 -8.72 -0.06 -117.77
CA ALA A 317 -8.99 -1.39 -117.22
C ALA A 317 -8.08 -1.71 -116.01
N LEU A 318 -6.87 -1.13 -115.95
CA LEU A 318 -5.96 -1.24 -114.80
C LEU A 318 -6.39 -0.33 -113.64
N ASP A 319 -6.91 0.86 -113.91
CA ASP A 319 -7.46 1.76 -112.87
C ASP A 319 -8.75 1.22 -112.23
N SER A 320 -9.55 0.45 -112.98
CA SER A 320 -10.76 -0.19 -112.45
C SER A 320 -10.48 -1.41 -111.57
N LEU A 321 -9.32 -2.04 -111.68
CA LEU A 321 -8.88 -3.12 -110.79
C LEU A 321 -8.14 -2.61 -109.53
N ASN A 322 -7.65 -1.37 -109.54
CA ASN A 322 -6.97 -0.75 -108.40
C ASN A 322 -7.96 -0.09 -107.40
N ALA A 323 -9.24 0.05 -107.78
CA ALA A 323 -10.28 0.66 -106.96
C ALA A 323 -10.83 -0.26 -105.85
N ASP A 324 -10.65 -1.59 -105.96
CA ASP A 324 -11.24 -2.57 -105.03
C ASP A 324 -10.28 -3.13 -103.96
N THR A 325 -8.98 -2.81 -103.99
CA THR A 325 -8.04 -3.14 -102.91
C THR A 325 -7.95 -2.03 -101.87
N ARG A 326 -9.07 -1.73 -101.20
CA ARG A 326 -9.02 -1.05 -99.89
C ARG A 326 -8.81 -2.10 -98.80
N PHE A 327 -7.56 -2.49 -98.59
CA PHE A 327 -7.17 -3.03 -97.28
C PHE A 327 -7.45 -1.95 -96.23
N SER A 328 -8.38 -2.24 -95.31
CA SER A 328 -8.48 -1.55 -94.03
C SER A 328 -7.16 -1.83 -93.29
N SER A 329 -6.25 -0.87 -93.34
CA SER A 329 -5.21 -0.74 -92.33
C SER A 329 -5.80 0.03 -91.16
N ASP A 330 -6.50 -0.66 -90.27
CA ASP A 330 -6.69 -0.17 -88.90
C ASP A 330 -5.35 -0.29 -88.17
N THR A 331 -4.39 0.55 -88.57
CA THR A 331 -3.31 0.98 -87.69
C THR A 331 -3.94 1.86 -86.62
N ALA A 332 -4.41 1.22 -85.55
CA ALA A 332 -4.64 1.90 -84.29
C ALA A 332 -3.31 2.52 -83.84
N ASN A 333 -3.23 3.84 -83.99
CA ASN A 333 -2.17 4.67 -83.47
C ASN A 333 -1.87 4.30 -82.00
N MET A 334 -0.69 3.73 -81.74
CA MET A 334 -0.09 3.78 -80.41
C MET A 334 0.32 5.24 -80.15
N SER A 335 -0.54 5.98 -79.46
CA SER A 335 -0.14 7.23 -78.83
C SER A 335 0.80 6.88 -77.66
N THR A 336 2.05 7.30 -77.78
CA THR A 336 2.96 7.43 -76.63
C THR A 336 2.38 8.49 -75.70
N GLN A 337 1.54 8.07 -74.75
CA GLN A 337 1.08 8.90 -73.66
C GLN A 337 2.10 8.82 -72.53
N ILE A 338 2.63 9.99 -72.21
CA ILE A 338 3.53 10.28 -71.10
C ILE A 338 2.95 9.69 -69.79
N ASP A 339 3.78 8.94 -69.07
CA ASP A 339 3.49 8.42 -67.73
C ASP A 339 3.11 9.57 -66.78
N VAL A 340 1.82 9.70 -66.51
CA VAL A 340 1.32 10.39 -65.32
C VAL A 340 1.01 9.29 -64.30
N PRO A 341 1.75 9.20 -63.18
CA PRO A 341 1.55 8.14 -62.20
C PRO A 341 0.16 8.26 -61.57
N CYS A 342 -0.54 7.13 -61.42
CA CYS A 342 -1.84 7.12 -60.77
C CYS A 342 -1.70 7.33 -59.24
N ILE A 343 -2.70 7.98 -58.64
CA ILE A 343 -2.78 8.28 -57.19
C ILE A 343 -2.67 7.02 -56.31
N ASP A 344 -2.99 5.84 -56.83
CA ASP A 344 -2.87 4.58 -56.10
C ASP A 344 -1.45 3.97 -56.15
N CYS A 345 -0.60 4.39 -57.10
CA CYS A 345 0.81 4.01 -57.15
C CYS A 345 1.66 4.87 -56.20
N GLU A 346 1.29 6.15 -55.98
CA GLU A 346 1.96 7.03 -55.01
C GLU A 346 1.68 6.58 -53.56
N LYS A 347 0.50 6.02 -53.29
CA LYS A 347 0.14 5.46 -51.98
C LYS A 347 0.87 4.15 -51.64
N ARG A 348 1.29 3.35 -52.63
CA ARG A 348 2.07 2.12 -52.38
C ARG A 348 3.55 2.39 -52.09
N ASN A 349 4.10 3.51 -52.54
CA ASN A 349 5.48 3.92 -52.23
C ASN A 349 5.62 4.73 -50.93
N ALA A 350 4.52 5.18 -50.34
CA ALA A 350 4.52 5.89 -49.05
C ALA A 350 4.54 4.96 -47.81
N VAL A 351 4.37 3.64 -47.98
CA VAL A 351 4.20 2.70 -46.86
C VAL A 351 5.12 1.49 -46.96
N VAL A 352 6.42 1.66 -47.16
CA VAL A 352 7.43 0.75 -46.56
C VAL A 352 8.76 1.49 -46.42
N PRO A 353 9.09 2.12 -45.28
CA PRO A 353 10.48 2.06 -44.86
C PRO A 353 10.72 0.62 -44.44
N HIS A 354 11.73 -0.04 -45.01
CA HIS A 354 12.26 -1.31 -44.51
C HIS A 354 12.66 -1.12 -43.03
N ARG A 355 11.69 -1.25 -42.12
CA ARG A 355 11.89 -1.27 -40.68
C ARG A 355 12.43 -2.66 -40.37
N SER A 356 13.75 -2.73 -40.32
CA SER A 356 14.51 -3.92 -39.94
C SER A 356 13.86 -4.63 -38.74
N LEU A 357 13.53 -5.91 -38.92
CA LEU A 357 13.17 -6.88 -37.86
C LEU A 357 14.11 -6.81 -36.64
N ARG A 358 15.33 -6.29 -36.85
CA ARG A 358 16.32 -6.00 -35.83
C ARG A 358 15.86 -5.03 -34.73
N LYS A 359 14.96 -4.07 -34.99
CA LYS A 359 14.43 -3.18 -33.92
C LYS A 359 13.35 -3.87 -33.08
N PHE A 360 12.44 -4.58 -33.74
CA PHE A 360 11.33 -5.27 -33.09
C PHE A 360 11.76 -6.41 -32.14
N LEU A 361 12.88 -7.07 -32.43
CA LEU A 361 13.44 -8.10 -31.53
C LEU A 361 14.38 -7.50 -30.47
N TRP A 362 15.03 -6.38 -30.76
CA TRP A 362 16.06 -5.81 -29.87
C TRP A 362 15.48 -4.95 -28.74
N GLU A 363 14.35 -4.28 -28.97
CA GLU A 363 13.62 -3.58 -27.90
C GLU A 363 13.14 -4.53 -26.77
N PRO A 364 12.44 -5.65 -27.06
CA PRO A 364 12.02 -6.59 -26.02
C PRO A 364 13.20 -7.33 -25.40
N LEU A 365 14.26 -7.63 -26.17
CA LEU A 365 15.48 -8.24 -25.63
C LEU A 365 16.20 -7.31 -24.64
N LYS A 366 16.27 -6.01 -24.93
CA LYS A 366 16.78 -5.00 -23.97
C LYS A 366 15.92 -4.93 -22.71
N CYS A 367 14.60 -4.99 -22.85
CA CYS A 367 13.69 -5.00 -21.70
C CYS A 367 13.91 -6.25 -20.83
N LEU A 368 14.12 -7.41 -21.45
CA LEU A 368 14.49 -8.66 -20.76
C LEU A 368 15.83 -8.57 -20.03
N PHE A 369 16.87 -8.02 -20.66
CA PHE A 369 18.16 -7.80 -20.01
C PHE A 369 18.07 -6.80 -18.85
N GLN A 370 17.22 -5.78 -18.98
CA GLN A 370 17.01 -4.78 -17.94
C GLN A 370 16.24 -5.37 -16.73
N LEU A 371 15.22 -6.19 -16.98
CA LEU A 371 14.55 -6.97 -15.93
C LEU A 371 15.50 -7.95 -15.24
N PHE A 372 16.31 -8.67 -16.02
CA PHE A 372 17.31 -9.59 -15.50
C PHE A 372 18.35 -8.87 -14.62
N ALA A 373 18.82 -7.69 -15.05
CA ALA A 373 19.75 -6.89 -14.26
C ALA A 373 19.12 -6.42 -12.93
N VAL A 374 17.85 -6.01 -12.93
CA VAL A 374 17.13 -5.62 -11.70
C VAL A 374 16.98 -6.81 -10.76
N VAL A 375 16.64 -8.00 -11.26
CA VAL A 375 16.56 -9.23 -10.46
C VAL A 375 17.92 -9.59 -9.86
N CYS A 376 18.99 -9.53 -10.65
CA CYS A 376 20.35 -9.76 -10.15
C CYS A 376 20.74 -8.74 -9.07
N PHE A 377 20.33 -7.48 -9.22
CA PHE A 377 20.61 -6.43 -8.24
C PHE A 377 19.84 -6.66 -6.94
N LEU A 378 18.58 -7.08 -7.01
CA LEU A 378 17.78 -7.45 -5.84
C LEU A 378 18.35 -8.69 -5.14
N CYS A 379 18.84 -9.69 -5.88
CA CYS A 379 19.54 -10.85 -5.34
C CYS A 379 20.85 -10.45 -4.64
N ALA A 380 21.63 -9.55 -5.25
CA ALA A 380 22.86 -9.04 -4.64
C ALA A 380 22.59 -8.26 -3.35
N ILE A 381 21.53 -7.42 -3.33
CA ILE A 381 21.10 -6.69 -2.13
C ILE A 381 20.66 -7.67 -1.05
N SER A 382 19.85 -8.69 -1.36
CA SER A 382 19.39 -9.67 -0.37
C SER A 382 20.53 -10.52 0.19
N VAL A 383 21.53 -10.89 -0.62
CA VAL A 383 22.76 -11.53 -0.14
C VAL A 383 23.56 -10.58 0.75
N LEU A 384 23.77 -9.32 0.34
CA LEU A 384 24.48 -8.32 1.15
C LEU A 384 23.75 -8.00 2.47
N TYR A 385 22.41 -8.01 2.46
CA TYR A 385 21.57 -7.81 3.64
C TYR A 385 21.63 -9.04 4.58
N GLY A 386 21.69 -10.24 4.02
CA GLY A 386 21.91 -11.49 4.76
C GLY A 386 23.32 -11.59 5.37
N VAL A 387 24.34 -11.08 4.67
CA VAL A 387 25.73 -11.07 5.14
C VAL A 387 25.95 -9.99 6.21
N THR A 388 25.33 -8.80 6.08
CA THR A 388 25.42 -7.74 7.10
C THR A 388 24.70 -8.08 8.41
N ARG A 389 23.68 -8.95 8.37
CA ARG A 389 23.04 -9.50 9.59
C ARG A 389 23.79 -10.68 10.22
N ARG A 390 24.69 -11.35 9.50
CA ARG A 390 25.57 -12.39 10.04
C ARG A 390 26.90 -11.83 10.56
N SER A 391 26.90 -10.60 11.08
CA SER A 391 28.01 -10.11 11.89
C SER A 391 28.07 -10.89 13.22
N PRO A 392 29.22 -11.40 13.70
CA PRO A 392 29.29 -12.43 14.73
C PRO A 392 29.00 -11.94 16.17
N THR A 393 28.54 -10.71 16.37
CA THR A 393 28.60 -10.04 17.69
C THR A 393 27.24 -9.57 18.25
N ALA A 394 26.13 -10.19 17.86
CA ALA A 394 24.83 -9.90 18.50
C ALA A 394 24.11 -11.18 18.96
N CYS A 395 23.71 -11.17 20.24
CA CYS A 395 23.10 -12.23 21.03
C CYS A 395 21.98 -13.04 20.34
N PRO A 396 21.77 -14.31 20.73
CA PRO A 396 20.75 -15.17 20.15
C PRO A 396 19.38 -14.74 20.66
N ARG A 397 18.65 -13.97 19.86
CA ARG A 397 17.19 -13.82 20.02
C ARG A 397 16.49 -14.72 19.01
N GLU A 398 15.43 -15.34 19.51
CA GLU A 398 14.60 -16.40 18.92
C GLU A 398 14.31 -16.24 17.42
N PRO A 399 14.16 -17.36 16.68
CA PRO A 399 13.86 -17.33 15.26
C PRO A 399 12.41 -16.88 15.04
N LEU A 400 12.23 -15.65 14.54
CA LEU A 400 10.95 -15.17 13.99
C LEU A 400 10.54 -16.03 12.77
N PRO A 401 9.24 -16.26 12.53
CA PRO A 401 8.72 -17.26 11.60
C PRO A 401 8.69 -16.79 10.14
N TRP A 402 9.59 -15.87 9.77
CA TRP A 402 9.65 -15.30 8.42
C TRP A 402 10.81 -15.92 7.65
N ARG A 403 10.72 -17.23 7.42
CA ARG A 403 11.57 -17.96 6.47
C ARG A 403 11.02 -17.73 5.06
N TRP A 404 11.10 -16.49 4.60
CA TRP A 404 10.74 -16.18 3.21
C TRP A 404 11.93 -16.53 2.33
N MET A 405 11.75 -17.63 1.58
CA MET A 405 12.46 -18.07 0.39
C MET A 405 13.98 -17.99 0.44
N ASP A 406 14.62 -19.15 0.54
CA ASP A 406 16.04 -19.26 0.23
C ASP A 406 16.26 -18.79 -1.21
N ALA A 407 17.36 -18.08 -1.48
CA ALA A 407 17.62 -17.54 -2.82
C ALA A 407 17.66 -18.64 -3.91
N GLN A 408 17.93 -19.88 -3.49
CA GLN A 408 17.82 -21.08 -4.31
C GLN A 408 16.39 -21.40 -4.76
N ASP A 409 15.38 -21.21 -3.90
CA ASP A 409 13.97 -21.50 -4.23
C ASP A 409 13.41 -20.50 -5.26
N ILE A 410 13.88 -19.25 -5.24
CA ILE A 410 13.52 -18.23 -6.24
C ILE A 410 14.13 -18.55 -7.61
N MET A 411 15.37 -19.05 -7.63
CA MET A 411 16.05 -19.43 -8.86
C MET A 411 15.43 -20.68 -9.50
N ASP A 412 15.04 -21.67 -8.69
CA ASP A 412 14.34 -22.87 -9.17
C ASP A 412 12.92 -22.57 -9.67
N LEU A 413 12.23 -21.57 -9.10
CA LEU A 413 10.92 -21.15 -9.58
C LEU A 413 11.00 -20.40 -10.92
N LEU A 414 12.04 -19.58 -11.13
CA LEU A 414 12.21 -18.75 -12.33
C LEU A 414 12.86 -19.49 -13.51
N LEU A 415 13.68 -20.52 -13.27
CA LEU A 415 14.41 -21.25 -14.30
C LEU A 415 13.81 -22.61 -14.66
N ARG A 416 12.65 -22.97 -14.08
CA ARG A 416 11.93 -24.20 -14.44
C ARG A 416 11.32 -24.04 -15.84
N ILE A 417 12.08 -24.44 -16.85
CA ILE A 417 11.60 -24.59 -18.22
C ILE A 417 10.81 -25.91 -18.28
N GLU A 418 9.48 -25.83 -18.20
CA GLU A 418 8.60 -26.96 -18.51
C GLU A 418 8.67 -27.25 -20.02
N TYR A 419 9.35 -28.35 -20.38
CA TYR A 419 9.24 -28.93 -21.71
C TYR A 419 7.88 -29.63 -21.83
N VAL A 420 6.87 -28.91 -22.32
CA VAL A 420 5.63 -29.52 -22.82
C VAL A 420 5.92 -29.99 -24.25
N ALA A 421 6.42 -31.21 -24.37
CA ALA A 421 6.43 -31.94 -25.63
C ALA A 421 5.36 -33.04 -25.52
N ASP A 422 4.14 -32.75 -25.97
CA ASP A 422 3.17 -33.78 -26.30
C ASP A 422 3.68 -34.53 -27.54
N VAL A 423 4.18 -35.74 -27.34
CA VAL A 423 4.41 -36.72 -28.41
C VAL A 423 3.19 -37.63 -28.47
N PRO A 424 2.39 -37.62 -29.56
CA PRO A 424 1.36 -38.61 -29.75
C PRO A 424 2.00 -39.92 -30.18
N MET A 425 1.72 -41.02 -29.46
CA MET A 425 1.83 -42.38 -29.99
C MET A 425 0.50 -42.81 -30.59
#